data_AF-A0AAN8PNG8-F1
#
_entry.id   AF-A0AAN8PNG8-F1
#
_cell.length_a   1.000
_cell.length_b   1.000
_cell.length_c   1.000
_cell.angle_alpha   90.00
_cell.angle_beta   90.00
_cell.angle_gamma   90.00
#
_symmetry.space_group_name_H-M   'P 1'
#
loop_
_entity.id
_entity.type
_entity.pdbx_description
1 polymer ?
#
loop_
_entity_poly.entity_id
_entity_poly.type
_entity_poly.pdbx_seq_one_letter_code
_entity_poly.pdbx_strand_id
1 'polypeptide(L)'
;MSVNYLIDYINQQFVLSNVTDICWPLRLGRTKSVQVIKSNDRLLKYKHSQNDVINRNVSYNEKRVHSTYIFQVALSLTPGSGEFEAAVRYDETSRNFTMAGDISRINKYGHDSDCVLGSLLKRH
;
A
#
# COMPACT_ATOMS: atom_id res chain seq x y z
N MET A 1 -3.60 -5.10 9.94
CA MET A 1 -4.32 -5.65 8.78
C MET A 1 -3.59 -5.35 7.47
N SER A 2 -3.26 -4.09 7.14
CA SER A 2 -2.44 -3.76 5.96
C SER A 2 -1.06 -4.43 5.93
N VAL A 3 -0.39 -4.55 7.09
CA VAL A 3 0.89 -5.27 7.22
C VAL A 3 0.76 -6.75 6.83
N ASN A 4 -0.22 -7.46 7.40
CA ASN A 4 -0.43 -8.89 7.10
C ASN A 4 -0.78 -9.09 5.63
N TYR A 5 -1.65 -8.23 5.07
CA TYR A 5 -1.97 -8.27 3.65
C TYR A 5 -0.72 -8.17 2.76
N LEU A 6 0.20 -7.26 3.07
CA LEU A 6 1.44 -7.11 2.29
C LEU A 6 2.34 -8.36 2.40
N ILE A 7 2.45 -8.97 3.58
CA ILE A 7 3.22 -10.20 3.78
C ILE A 7 2.61 -11.36 2.99
N ASP A 8 1.30 -11.54 3.10
CA ASP A 8 0.57 -12.60 2.41
C ASP A 8 0.66 -12.41 0.89
N TYR A 9 0.55 -11.17 0.41
CA TYR A 9 0.72 -10.84 -1.00
C TYR A 9 2.12 -11.24 -1.49
N ILE A 10 3.19 -10.87 -0.77
CA ILE A 10 4.56 -11.24 -1.15
C ILE A 10 4.73 -12.77 -1.20
N ASN A 11 4.26 -13.48 -0.17
CA ASN A 11 4.36 -14.94 -0.14
C ASN A 11 3.56 -15.63 -1.25
N GLN A 12 2.37 -15.11 -1.58
CA GLN A 12 1.57 -15.61 -2.70
C GLN A 12 2.32 -15.49 -4.03
N GLN A 13 3.10 -14.43 -4.22
CA GLN A 13 3.90 -14.27 -5.43
C GLN A 13 4.99 -15.34 -5.57
N PHE A 14 5.56 -15.83 -4.46
CA PHE A 14 6.52 -16.93 -4.49
C PHE A 14 5.89 -18.24 -4.92
N VAL A 15 4.67 -18.51 -4.44
CA VAL A 15 3.87 -19.66 -4.85
C VAL A 15 3.56 -19.59 -6.35
N LEU A 16 3.08 -18.44 -6.82
CA LEU A 16 2.73 -18.25 -8.24
C LEU A 16 3.93 -18.36 -9.18
N SER A 17 5.14 -18.13 -8.68
CA SER A 17 6.36 -18.16 -9.47
C SER A 17 7.13 -19.47 -9.33
N ASN A 18 6.57 -20.47 -8.65
CA ASN A 18 7.16 -21.79 -8.43
C ASN A 18 8.60 -21.73 -7.90
N VAL A 19 8.86 -20.86 -6.92
CA VAL A 19 10.18 -20.75 -6.26
C VAL A 19 10.14 -21.22 -4.80
N THR A 20 9.03 -21.81 -4.35
CA THR A 20 8.81 -22.25 -2.96
C THR A 20 9.81 -23.28 -2.45
N ASP A 21 10.44 -24.00 -3.39
CA ASP A 21 11.42 -25.06 -3.19
C ASP A 21 12.84 -24.51 -2.97
N ILE A 22 13.09 -23.27 -3.36
CA ILE A 22 14.34 -22.54 -3.11
C ILE A 22 14.17 -21.35 -2.15
N CYS A 23 12.92 -20.94 -1.90
CA CYS A 23 12.58 -19.76 -1.11
C CYS A 23 11.68 -20.05 0.08
N TRP A 24 12.11 -19.56 1.24
CA TRP A 24 11.37 -19.73 2.47
C TRP A 24 10.23 -18.70 2.57
N PRO A 25 9.05 -19.08 3.09
CA PRO A 25 7.99 -18.11 3.35
C PRO A 25 8.45 -17.03 4.34
N LEU A 26 8.19 -15.78 3.98
CA LEU A 26 8.55 -14.61 4.77
C LEU A 26 7.53 -14.37 5.89
N ARG A 27 8.04 -13.89 7.01
CA ARG A 27 7.29 -13.54 8.21
C ARG A 27 7.68 -12.14 8.65
N LEU A 28 6.78 -11.47 9.36
CA LEU A 28 7.08 -10.15 9.93
C LEU A 28 8.28 -10.25 10.88
N GLY A 29 9.38 -9.57 10.56
CA GLY A 29 10.45 -9.32 11.50
C GLY A 29 10.14 -8.10 12.35
N ARG A 30 10.00 -6.94 11.69
CA ARG A 30 9.68 -5.68 12.35
C ARG A 30 8.93 -4.74 11.42
N THR A 31 7.89 -4.09 11.94
CA THR A 31 7.24 -2.96 11.27
C THR A 31 8.10 -1.70 11.45
N LYS A 32 8.54 -1.10 10.34
CA LYS A 32 9.32 0.14 10.38
C LYS A 32 8.42 1.37 10.42
N SER A 33 7.44 1.42 9.53
CA SER A 33 6.47 2.52 9.49
C SER A 33 5.14 2.08 8.89
N VAL A 34 4.06 2.73 9.32
CA VAL A 34 2.74 2.65 8.70
C VAL A 34 2.16 4.05 8.72
N GLN A 35 1.88 4.61 7.54
CA GLN A 35 1.33 5.95 7.39
C GLN A 35 0.05 5.88 6.57
N VAL A 36 -0.94 6.72 6.89
CA VAL A 36 -2.18 6.83 6.12
C VAL A 36 -2.10 8.07 5.25
N ILE A 37 -2.12 7.88 3.94
CA ILE A 37 -2.23 8.95 2.96
C ILE A 37 -3.72 9.30 2.85
N LYS A 38 -4.11 10.45 3.42
CA LYS A 38 -5.44 11.02 3.25
C LYS A 38 -5.40 12.06 2.14
N SER A 39 -6.34 11.99 1.20
CA SER A 39 -6.53 13.07 0.23
C SER A 39 -7.06 14.31 0.94
N ASN A 40 -6.63 15.49 0.51
CA ASN A 40 -7.18 16.74 1.04
C ASN A 40 -8.60 16.93 0.50
N ASP A 41 -9.60 16.67 1.34
CA ASP A 41 -11.03 16.76 1.00
C ASP A 41 -11.48 18.14 0.46
N ARG A 42 -10.63 19.17 0.56
CA ARG A 42 -10.88 20.50 -0.01
C ARG A 42 -10.59 20.55 -1.52
N LEU A 43 -9.70 19.72 -2.06
CA LEU A 43 -9.34 19.73 -3.49
C LEU A 43 -10.33 18.93 -4.36
N LEU A 44 -10.98 17.90 -3.81
CA LEU A 44 -11.93 17.04 -4.54
C LEU A 44 -13.32 17.66 -4.75
N LYS A 45 -13.58 18.86 -4.23
CA LYS A 45 -14.88 19.56 -4.32
C LYS A 45 -14.98 20.56 -5.47
N TYR A 46 -13.95 20.68 -6.32
CA TYR A 46 -13.96 21.61 -7.45
C TYR A 46 -14.65 20.98 -8.66
N LYS A 47 -15.94 21.23 -8.83
CA LYS A 47 -16.75 20.63 -9.92
C LYS A 47 -17.08 21.59 -11.06
N HIS A 48 -16.30 22.67 -11.23
CA HIS A 48 -16.45 23.80 -12.19
C HIS A 48 -16.90 25.11 -11.54
N SER A 49 -16.41 26.24 -12.06
CA SER A 49 -16.90 27.59 -11.77
C SER A 49 -17.36 28.22 -13.07
N GLN A 50 -18.66 28.46 -13.21
CA GLN A 50 -19.20 29.40 -14.19
C GLN A 50 -20.17 30.33 -13.46
N ASN A 51 -19.87 31.63 -13.56
CA ASN A 51 -20.54 32.77 -12.96
C ASN A 51 -20.58 32.73 -11.42
N ASP A 52 -19.58 33.40 -10.83
CA ASP A 52 -19.39 33.58 -9.40
C ASP A 52 -20.52 34.46 -8.82
N VAL A 53 -21.62 33.82 -8.40
CA VAL A 53 -22.74 34.51 -7.77
C VAL A 53 -22.43 34.66 -6.28
N ILE A 54 -22.28 35.91 -5.87
CA ILE A 54 -22.15 36.41 -4.50
C ILE A 54 -23.27 35.77 -3.63
N ASN A 55 -22.92 35.28 -2.43
CA ASN A 55 -23.73 34.44 -1.51
C ASN A 55 -23.76 32.92 -1.75
N ARG A 56 -22.58 32.30 -1.72
CA ARG A 56 -22.47 30.84 -1.64
C ARG A 56 -22.65 30.36 -0.19
N ASN A 57 -23.88 30.04 0.20
CA ASN A 57 -24.12 29.28 1.43
C ASN A 57 -23.94 27.79 1.13
N VAL A 58 -22.80 27.22 1.52
CA VAL A 58 -22.49 25.80 1.27
C VAL A 58 -23.13 24.97 2.38
N SER A 59 -24.31 24.40 2.13
CA SER A 59 -24.86 23.37 3.03
C SER A 59 -24.13 22.04 2.79
N TYR A 60 -23.43 21.56 3.81
CA TYR A 60 -22.71 20.30 3.77
C TYR A 60 -23.70 19.14 3.95
N ASN A 61 -23.92 18.33 2.92
CA ASN A 61 -24.65 17.07 3.08
C ASN A 61 -23.77 16.06 3.85
N GLU A 62 -24.25 15.61 5.00
CA GLU A 62 -23.63 14.61 5.90
C GLU A 62 -23.62 13.17 5.34
N LYS A 63 -23.61 12.98 4.01
CA LYS A 63 -23.48 11.64 3.45
C LYS A 63 -22.02 11.22 3.59
N ARG A 64 -21.75 10.26 4.48
CA ARG A 64 -20.46 9.56 4.56
C ARG A 64 -20.14 9.00 3.17
N VAL A 65 -19.28 9.70 2.43
CA VAL A 65 -18.67 9.16 1.22
C VAL A 65 -17.81 7.99 1.70
N HIS A 66 -18.09 6.77 1.23
CA HIS A 66 -17.24 5.62 1.53
C HIS A 66 -15.79 5.99 1.25
N SER A 67 -14.95 5.88 2.27
CA SER A 67 -13.60 6.42 2.20
C SER A 67 -12.61 5.32 1.84
N THR A 68 -11.84 5.58 0.81
CA THR A 68 -10.71 4.74 0.42
C THR A 68 -9.47 5.26 1.13
N TYR A 69 -8.77 4.39 1.87
CA TYR A 69 -7.52 4.75 2.55
C TYR A 69 -6.35 4.12 1.83
N ILE A 70 -5.26 4.87 1.70
CA ILE A 70 -3.99 4.34 1.23
C ILE A 70 -3.03 4.32 2.41
N PHE A 71 -2.50 3.14 2.72
CA PHE A 71 -1.49 2.92 3.74
C PHE A 71 -0.13 2.79 3.06
N GLN A 72 0.82 3.64 3.40
CA GLN A 72 2.22 3.44 3.07
C GLN A 72 2.86 2.62 4.20
N VAL A 73 3.32 1.42 3.88
CA VAL A 73 3.79 0.42 4.84
C VAL A 73 5.24 0.11 4.54
N ALA A 74 6.12 0.25 5.54
CA ALA A 74 7.49 -0.23 5.48
C ALA A 74 7.75 -1.31 6.54
N LEU A 75 8.30 -2.44 6.09
CA LEU A 75 8.52 -3.66 6.86
C LEU A 75 9.97 -4.11 6.76
N SER A 76 10.39 -4.90 7.74
CA SER A 76 11.46 -5.87 7.58
C SER A 76 10.89 -7.27 7.75
N LEU A 77 11.28 -8.19 6.87
CA LEU A 77 10.79 -9.57 6.84
C LEU A 77 11.92 -10.55 7.15
N THR A 78 11.53 -11.70 7.68
CA THR A 78 12.44 -12.80 8.06
C THR A 78 11.96 -14.12 7.45
N PRO A 79 12.85 -15.04 7.06
CA PRO A 79 14.32 -14.94 7.12
C PRO A 79 14.91 -13.98 6.07
N GLY A 80 16.19 -13.61 6.24
CA GLY A 80 16.93 -12.80 5.25
C GLY A 80 16.81 -11.29 5.40
N SER A 81 16.20 -10.77 6.48
CA SER A 81 16.23 -9.34 6.86
C SER A 81 15.87 -8.35 5.74
N GLY A 82 15.06 -8.77 4.77
CA GLY A 82 14.69 -7.94 3.62
C GLY A 82 13.80 -6.79 4.03
N GLU A 83 14.07 -5.60 3.51
CA GLU A 83 13.30 -4.40 3.81
C GLU A 83 12.42 -4.00 2.63
N PHE A 84 11.12 -3.90 2.89
CA PHE A 84 10.11 -3.68 1.87
C PHE A 84 9.26 -2.45 2.20
N GLU A 85 8.90 -1.72 1.17
CA GLU A 85 7.91 -0.65 1.24
C GLU A 85 6.88 -0.80 0.14
N ALA A 86 5.61 -0.62 0.49
CA ALA A 86 4.53 -0.60 -0.49
C ALA A 86 3.35 0.24 -0.02
N ALA A 87 2.54 0.65 -1.00
CA ALA A 87 1.25 1.27 -0.76
C ALA A 87 0.14 0.21 -0.81
N VAL A 88 -0.69 0.12 0.23
CA VAL A 88 -1.83 -0.78 0.34
C VAL A 88 -3.10 0.04 0.45
N ARG A 89 -4.08 -0.21 -0.43
CA ARG A 89 -5.39 0.44 -0.41
C ARG A 89 -6.38 -0.39 0.39
N TYR A 90 -7.17 0.25 1.24
CA TYR A 90 -8.35 -0.31 1.89
C TYR A 90 -9.60 0.40 1.39
N ASP A 91 -10.56 -0.37 0.89
CA ASP A 91 -11.87 0.11 0.48
C ASP A 91 -12.90 -0.26 1.56
N GLU A 92 -13.49 0.76 2.20
CA GLU A 92 -14.51 0.56 3.24
C GLU A 92 -15.79 -0.10 2.72
N THR A 93 -16.10 0.05 1.43
CA THR A 93 -17.33 -0.47 0.81
C THR A 93 -17.23 -1.99 0.67
N SER A 94 -16.13 -2.46 0.09
CA SER A 94 -15.87 -3.89 -0.11
C SER A 94 -15.19 -4.54 1.09
N ARG A 95 -14.71 -3.75 2.06
CA ARG A 95 -13.90 -4.18 3.22
C ARG A 95 -12.65 -4.95 2.83
N ASN A 96 -12.10 -4.64 1.66
CA ASN A 96 -10.98 -5.38 1.07
C ASN A 96 -9.71 -4.53 0.97
N PHE A 97 -8.58 -5.22 1.09
CA PHE A 97 -7.26 -4.65 0.84
C PHE A 97 -6.82 -4.98 -0.60
N THR A 98 -6.18 -4.02 -1.26
CA THR A 98 -5.56 -4.19 -2.59
C THR A 98 -4.21 -3.50 -2.64
N MET A 99 -3.33 -3.92 -3.54
CA MET A 99 -2.10 -3.18 -3.79
C MET A 99 -2.41 -1.83 -4.45
N ALA A 100 -1.71 -0.78 -4.03
CA ALA A 100 -1.82 0.58 -4.54
C ALA A 100 -0.52 1.03 -5.23
N GLY A 101 0.11 0.11 -5.96
CA GLY A 101 1.39 0.30 -6.63
C GLY A 101 2.25 -0.96 -6.57
N ASP A 102 3.51 -0.81 -6.97
CA ASP A 102 4.52 -1.87 -6.88
C ASP A 102 5.12 -1.94 -5.47
N ILE A 103 5.87 -3.00 -5.20
CA ILE A 103 6.64 -3.16 -3.97
C ILE A 103 8.06 -2.67 -4.22
N SER A 104 8.60 -1.88 -3.32
CA SER A 104 9.98 -1.43 -3.36
C SER A 104 10.81 -2.17 -2.33
N ARG A 105 12.00 -2.65 -2.71
CA ARG A 105 13.01 -3.16 -1.77
C ARG A 105 13.96 -2.03 -1.44
N ILE A 106 14.10 -1.71 -0.16
CA ILE A 106 14.84 -0.52 0.28
C ILE A 106 16.30 -0.85 0.62
N ASN A 107 16.61 -2.06 1.09
CA ASN A 107 17.98 -2.49 1.34
C ASN A 107 18.57 -3.21 0.11
N LYS A 108 19.59 -2.60 -0.50
CA LYS A 108 20.22 -3.04 -1.76
C LYS A 108 21.52 -3.85 -1.57
N TYR A 109 22.03 -3.97 -0.33
CA TYR A 109 23.35 -4.55 -0.06
C TYR A 109 23.23 -5.93 0.60
N GLY A 110 23.81 -6.96 -0.04
CA GLY A 110 23.92 -8.34 0.48
C GLY A 110 22.92 -9.35 -0.13
N HIS A 111 23.02 -10.61 0.31
CA HIS A 111 22.11 -11.73 0.00
C HIS A 111 20.79 -11.67 0.80
N ASP A 112 20.59 -10.60 1.55
CA ASP A 112 19.44 -10.40 2.44
C ASP A 112 18.17 -10.20 1.59
N SER A 113 17.44 -11.29 1.33
CA SER A 113 16.21 -11.39 0.53
C SER A 113 16.36 -11.76 -0.96
N ASP A 114 17.28 -12.67 -1.28
CA ASP A 114 17.44 -13.23 -2.65
C ASP A 114 16.16 -13.82 -3.25
N CYS A 115 15.18 -14.13 -2.40
CA CYS A 115 13.91 -14.74 -2.77
C CYS A 115 12.83 -13.80 -3.32
N VAL A 116 13.11 -12.51 -3.50
CA VAL A 116 12.10 -11.58 -4.05
C VAL A 116 12.33 -11.35 -5.53
N LEU A 117 11.38 -11.84 -6.33
CA LEU A 117 11.42 -11.80 -7.79
C LEU A 117 11.51 -10.38 -8.32
N GLY A 118 12.43 -10.17 -9.26
CA GLY A 118 12.74 -8.85 -9.82
C GLY A 118 11.60 -8.19 -10.61
N SER A 119 10.56 -8.93 -11.01
CA SER A 119 9.41 -8.37 -11.74
C SER A 119 8.44 -7.58 -10.86
N LEU A 120 8.42 -7.84 -9.56
CA LEU A 120 7.55 -7.16 -8.58
C LEU A 120 8.21 -5.96 -7.90
N LEU A 121 9.53 -5.82 -8.09
CA LEU A 121 10.36 -4.83 -7.43
C LEU A 121 10.79 -3.74 -8.40
N LYS A 122 10.50 -2.48 -8.07
CA LYS A 122 11.20 -1.36 -8.70
C LYS A 122 12.58 -1.19 -8.06
N ARG A 123 13.64 -1.26 -8.87
CA ARG A 123 15.00 -0.88 -8.45
C ARG A 123 15.11 0.64 -8.45
N HIS A 124 15.42 1.23 -7.29
CA HIS A 124 15.96 2.58 -7.18
C HIS A 124 17.49 2.53 -7.10
#